data_AF-A0A845JYT7-F1
#
_entry.id   AF-A0A845JYT7-F1
#
_cell.length_a   1.000
_cell.length_b   1.000
_cell.length_c   1.000
_cell.angle_alpha   90.00
_cell.angle_beta   90.00
_cell.angle_gamma   90.00
#
_symmetry.space_group_name_H-M   'P 1'
#
loop_
_entity.id
_entity.type
_entity.pdbx_description
1 polymer ?
#
loop_
_entity_poly.entity_id
_entity_poly.type
_entity_poly.pdbx_seq_one_letter_code
_entity_poly.pdbx_strand_id
1 'polypeptide(L)'
;MEQYFEILKLKPGASIEDVKRAYKTQVKIWHPDRFPPESPRLQKKAHEMFQKVTEAYKKINEDYASHKYKTASGRNKKSSRHTRTSKNPSPPPTDTPPKKPKSEPIPGFVTQVWPNGDKYEGQIFQNQMHGRGIFTSSQGYVYTGEFKYGKPNGQGKLVYENGDQYEGSFVDDMLQGTGKYIYANGDRYQGEFQNDLPHGQGVYILANGNTYSGLWEKGGLIS
;
A
#
# COMPACT_ATOMS: atom_id res chain seq x y z
N MET A 1 21.44 -3.60 9.54
CA MET A 1 20.28 -2.90 8.95
C MET A 1 20.63 -2.26 7.62
N GLU A 2 21.69 -1.46 7.51
CA GLU A 2 22.09 -0.79 6.26
C GLU A 2 22.23 -1.74 5.06
N GLN A 3 22.87 -2.90 5.24
CA GLN A 3 22.98 -3.94 4.20
C GLN A 3 21.63 -4.36 3.58
N TYR A 4 20.54 -4.33 4.34
CA TYR A 4 19.22 -4.72 3.85
C TYR A 4 18.60 -3.62 2.98
N PHE A 5 18.84 -2.35 3.31
CA PHE A 5 18.45 -1.23 2.44
C PHE A 5 19.23 -1.27 1.13
N GLU A 6 20.52 -1.60 1.17
CA GLU A 6 21.35 -1.76 -0.04
C GLU A 6 20.84 -2.87 -0.96
N ILE A 7 20.44 -4.03 -0.40
CA ILE A 7 19.83 -5.13 -1.17
C ILE A 7 18.56 -4.65 -1.90
N LEU A 8 17.77 -3.78 -1.29
CA LEU A 8 16.58 -3.18 -1.90
C LEU A 8 16.90 -1.95 -2.77
N LYS A 9 18.19 -1.59 -2.93
CA LYS A 9 18.65 -0.39 -3.64
C LYS A 9 18.09 0.92 -3.07
N LEU A 10 17.99 0.99 -1.75
CA LEU A 10 17.50 2.13 -0.99
C LEU A 10 18.59 2.73 -0.09
N LYS A 11 18.39 4.00 0.29
CA LYS A 11 19.19 4.63 1.34
C LYS A 11 18.67 4.21 2.73
N PRO A 12 19.54 4.08 3.75
CA PRO A 12 19.10 3.83 5.12
C PRO A 12 18.08 4.87 5.59
N GLY A 13 17.01 4.42 6.24
CA GLY A 13 15.93 5.29 6.75
C GLY A 13 14.87 5.68 5.72
N ALA A 14 14.87 5.09 4.51
CA ALA A 14 13.78 5.26 3.53
C ALA A 14 12.40 4.94 4.15
N SER A 15 11.31 5.53 3.65
CA SER A 15 9.99 5.27 4.24
C SER A 15 9.58 3.80 4.09
N ILE A 16 8.69 3.29 4.96
CA ILE A 16 8.17 1.91 4.82
C ILE A 16 7.48 1.70 3.47
N GLU A 17 6.91 2.76 2.91
CA GLU A 17 6.30 2.77 1.59
C GLU A 17 7.34 2.59 0.47
N ASP A 18 8.46 3.30 0.55
CA ASP A 18 9.59 3.14 -0.37
C ASP A 18 10.16 1.71 -0.28
N VAL A 19 10.25 1.16 0.94
CA VAL A 19 10.69 -0.21 1.20
C VAL A 19 9.75 -1.23 0.54
N LYS A 20 8.43 -1.09 0.74
CA LYS A 20 7.41 -1.93 0.07
C LYS A 20 7.53 -1.84 -1.46
N ARG A 21 7.68 -0.62 -2.00
CA ARG A 21 7.82 -0.35 -3.45
C ARG A 21 9.10 -0.99 -4.02
N ALA A 22 10.23 -0.84 -3.32
CA ALA A 22 11.51 -1.38 -3.73
C ALA A 22 11.52 -2.91 -3.67
N TYR A 23 10.98 -3.51 -2.61
CA TYR A 23 10.82 -4.96 -2.50
C TYR A 23 10.08 -5.55 -3.71
N LYS A 24 8.92 -4.99 -4.05
CA LYS A 24 8.12 -5.42 -5.20
C LYS A 24 8.88 -5.28 -6.52
N THR A 25 9.60 -4.18 -6.68
CA THR A 25 10.45 -3.94 -7.85
C THR A 25 11.56 -4.99 -7.96
N GLN A 26 12.25 -5.30 -6.86
CA GLN A 26 13.32 -6.30 -6.86
C GLN A 26 12.78 -7.73 -7.04
N VAL A 27 11.64 -8.07 -6.44
CA VAL A 27 10.93 -9.35 -6.68
C VAL A 27 10.60 -9.50 -8.16
N LYS A 28 10.06 -8.46 -8.80
CA LYS A 28 9.77 -8.46 -10.24
C LYS A 28 11.01 -8.68 -11.12
N ILE A 29 12.20 -8.26 -10.66
CA ILE A 29 13.46 -8.45 -11.40
C ILE A 29 14.01 -9.87 -11.18
N TRP A 30 14.03 -10.32 -9.93
CA TRP A 30 14.72 -11.52 -9.50
C TRP A 30 13.82 -12.73 -9.30
N HIS A 31 12.53 -12.65 -9.65
CA HIS A 31 11.63 -13.78 -9.55
C HIS A 31 12.24 -14.99 -10.25
N PRO A 32 12.49 -16.11 -9.55
CA PRO A 32 13.25 -17.22 -10.11
C PRO A 32 12.63 -17.78 -11.40
N ASP A 33 11.31 -17.71 -11.48
CA ASP A 33 10.53 -18.23 -12.60
C ASP A 33 10.55 -17.35 -13.86
N ARG A 34 11.20 -16.17 -13.83
CA ARG A 34 11.48 -15.35 -15.02
C ARG A 34 12.71 -15.82 -15.80
N PHE A 35 13.48 -16.74 -15.24
CA PHE A 35 14.72 -17.21 -15.84
C PHE A 35 14.51 -18.60 -16.43
N PRO A 36 14.93 -18.86 -17.69
CA PRO A 36 14.70 -20.14 -18.33
C PRO A 36 15.39 -21.27 -17.54
N PRO A 37 14.71 -22.41 -17.33
CA PRO A 37 15.27 -23.55 -16.58
C PRO A 37 16.51 -24.14 -17.28
N GLU A 38 16.64 -23.91 -18.58
CA GLU A 38 17.78 -24.31 -19.41
C GLU A 38 19.08 -23.54 -19.07
N SER A 39 19.01 -22.52 -18.20
CA SER A 39 20.19 -21.82 -17.68
C SER A 39 20.33 -22.00 -16.16
N PRO A 40 20.90 -23.12 -15.68
CA PRO A 40 21.03 -23.43 -14.26
C PRO A 40 21.76 -22.33 -13.45
N ARG A 41 22.73 -21.66 -14.07
CA ARG A 41 23.47 -20.55 -13.43
C ARG A 41 22.59 -19.33 -13.20
N LEU A 42 21.77 -18.95 -14.17
CA LEU A 42 20.84 -17.82 -14.04
C LEU A 42 19.71 -18.15 -13.07
N GLN A 43 19.18 -19.38 -13.13
CA GLN A 43 18.13 -19.85 -12.24
C GLN A 43 18.60 -19.87 -10.77
N LYS A 44 19.81 -20.39 -10.50
CA LYS A 44 20.41 -20.35 -9.16
C LYS A 44 20.59 -18.92 -8.65
N LYS A 45 21.14 -18.03 -9.50
CA LYS A 45 21.33 -16.62 -9.15
C LYS A 45 20.01 -15.92 -8.83
N ALA A 46 18.95 -16.21 -9.59
CA ALA A 46 17.64 -15.63 -9.37
C ALA A 46 17.04 -16.06 -8.03
N HIS A 47 17.10 -17.36 -7.70
CA HIS A 47 16.72 -17.87 -6.38
C HIS A 47 17.49 -17.20 -5.24
N GLU A 48 18.82 -17.10 -5.35
CA GLU A 48 19.66 -16.45 -4.33
C GLU A 48 19.28 -14.98 -4.15
N MET A 49 19.07 -14.25 -5.24
CA MET A 49 18.69 -12.84 -5.18
C MET A 49 17.27 -12.65 -4.62
N PHE A 50 16.33 -13.50 -5.02
CA PHE A 50 14.96 -13.48 -4.51
C PHE A 50 14.90 -13.70 -3.00
N GLN A 51 15.66 -14.67 -2.49
CA GLN A 51 15.78 -14.93 -1.05
C GLN A 51 16.37 -13.73 -0.31
N LYS A 52 17.47 -13.15 -0.80
CA LYS A 52 18.09 -11.96 -0.20
C LYS A 52 17.14 -10.77 -0.16
N VAL A 53 16.43 -10.51 -1.25
CA VAL A 53 15.45 -9.41 -1.36
C VAL A 53 14.30 -9.60 -0.36
N THR A 54 13.79 -10.83 -0.24
CA THR A 54 12.70 -11.14 0.67
C THR A 54 13.13 -11.11 2.14
N GLU A 55 14.33 -11.59 2.45
CA GLU A 55 14.90 -11.48 3.79
C GLU A 55 15.14 -10.01 4.19
N ALA A 56 15.68 -9.21 3.27
CA ALA A 56 15.90 -7.78 3.48
C ALA A 56 14.59 -7.06 3.78
N TYR A 57 13.55 -7.29 2.98
CA TYR A 57 12.23 -6.73 3.22
C TYR A 57 11.68 -7.12 4.59
N LYS A 58 11.73 -8.42 4.94
CA LYS A 58 11.26 -8.92 6.23
C LYS A 58 11.97 -8.22 7.39
N LYS A 59 13.30 -8.13 7.36
CA LYS A 59 14.09 -7.51 8.42
C LYS A 59 13.80 -6.02 8.59
N ILE A 60 13.64 -5.31 7.48
CA ILE A 60 13.25 -3.90 7.53
C ILE A 60 11.82 -3.75 8.05
N ASN A 61 10.88 -4.55 7.59
CA ASN A 61 9.49 -4.46 8.04
C ASN A 61 9.34 -4.79 9.55
N GLU A 62 10.06 -5.80 10.05
CA GLU A 62 10.14 -6.13 11.49
C GLU A 62 10.68 -4.95 12.31
N ASP A 63 11.74 -4.30 11.83
CA ASP A 63 12.34 -3.13 12.48
C ASP A 63 11.34 -1.96 12.55
N TYR A 64 10.65 -1.65 11.45
CA TYR A 64 9.65 -0.58 11.40
C TYR A 64 8.45 -0.89 12.28
N ALA A 65 8.00 -2.14 12.32
CA ALA A 65 6.96 -2.57 13.25
C ALA A 65 7.41 -2.28 14.69
N SER A 66 8.61 -2.72 15.09
CA SER A 66 9.11 -2.53 16.46
C SER A 66 9.30 -1.06 16.87
N HIS A 67 9.72 -0.20 15.95
CA HIS A 67 9.92 1.24 16.21
C HIS A 67 8.59 2.02 16.19
N LYS A 68 7.63 1.63 15.35
CA LYS A 68 6.27 2.23 15.31
C LYS A 68 5.51 2.00 16.61
N TYR A 69 5.76 0.88 17.32
CA TYR A 69 5.18 0.61 18.64
C TYR A 69 5.89 1.32 19.80
N LYS A 70 7.12 1.84 19.60
CA LYS A 70 7.80 2.69 20.60
C LYS A 70 7.40 4.17 20.50
N THR A 71 7.08 4.68 19.31
CA THR A 71 6.71 6.09 19.10
C THR A 71 5.23 6.40 19.37
N ALA A 72 4.36 5.38 19.41
CA ALA A 72 2.95 5.52 19.78
C ALA A 72 2.72 5.81 21.29
N SER A 73 3.76 5.78 22.13
CA SER A 73 3.67 6.04 23.57
C SER A 73 3.86 7.51 23.97
N GLY A 74 3.91 8.47 23.05
CA GLY A 74 4.08 9.85 23.48
C GLY A 74 3.86 10.90 22.41
N ARG A 75 2.65 11.49 22.38
CA ARG A 75 2.46 12.95 22.56
C ARG A 75 0.97 13.31 22.54
N ASN A 76 0.57 13.91 23.65
CA ASN A 76 -0.67 14.65 23.85
C ASN A 76 -0.37 16.17 23.71
N LYS A 77 -1.42 16.97 23.49
CA LYS A 77 -1.53 18.45 23.48
C LYS A 77 -1.15 19.12 22.14
N LYS A 78 -1.90 20.10 21.61
CA LYS A 78 -2.86 21.05 22.22
C LYS A 78 -3.70 21.74 21.13
N SER A 79 -4.89 22.15 21.55
CA SER A 79 -5.93 22.96 20.88
C SER A 79 -5.56 24.43 20.65
N SER A 80 -6.10 25.04 19.58
CA SER A 80 -6.71 26.39 19.57
C SER A 80 -7.18 26.77 18.14
N ARG A 81 -8.22 27.56 17.84
CA ARG A 81 -9.41 28.12 18.52
C ARG A 81 -10.09 29.11 17.53
N HIS A 82 -11.43 29.04 17.39
CA HIS A 82 -12.42 30.07 16.95
C HIS A 82 -12.32 30.66 15.52
N THR A 83 -13.43 30.89 14.80
CA THR A 83 -14.29 32.08 14.93
C THR A 83 -15.77 31.88 14.56
N ARG A 84 -16.60 32.81 15.07
CA ARG A 84 -18.06 32.93 15.01
C ARG A 84 -18.48 33.99 13.96
N THR A 85 -19.68 33.81 13.42
CA THR A 85 -20.44 34.53 12.37
C THR A 85 -20.64 36.05 12.51
N SER A 86 -20.78 36.77 11.37
CA SER A 86 -21.87 37.74 11.10
C SER A 86 -21.83 38.42 9.70
N LYS A 87 -22.94 38.27 8.94
CA LYS A 87 -23.67 39.17 8.01
C LYS A 87 -23.03 39.75 6.72
N ASN A 88 -23.85 39.66 5.66
CA ASN A 88 -23.73 40.12 4.25
C ASN A 88 -24.20 41.60 4.08
N PRO A 89 -23.91 42.31 2.97
CA PRO A 89 -24.72 42.20 1.74
C PRO A 89 -23.98 42.29 0.38
N SER A 90 -24.65 41.81 -0.68
CA SER A 90 -24.17 41.59 -2.06
C SER A 90 -24.07 42.85 -2.97
N PRO A 91 -23.36 42.74 -4.12
CA PRO A 91 -23.88 43.20 -5.42
C PRO A 91 -23.77 42.12 -6.55
N PRO A 92 -24.35 42.35 -7.76
CA PRO A 92 -24.94 41.30 -8.61
C PRO A 92 -24.12 40.95 -9.89
N PRO A 93 -24.72 40.27 -10.88
CA PRO A 93 -24.43 38.90 -11.30
C PRO A 93 -23.30 38.78 -12.33
N THR A 94 -22.61 37.64 -12.38
CA THR A 94 -21.74 37.30 -13.51
C THR A 94 -21.94 35.83 -13.85
N ASP A 95 -22.42 35.58 -15.08
CA ASP A 95 -22.62 34.27 -15.68
C ASP A 95 -21.39 33.39 -15.50
N THR A 96 -21.52 32.34 -14.68
CA THR A 96 -20.57 31.24 -14.64
C THR A 96 -21.32 29.92 -14.80
N PRO A 97 -20.79 28.98 -15.60
CA PRO A 97 -21.44 27.70 -15.87
C PRO A 97 -21.61 26.88 -14.58
N PRO A 98 -22.63 25.99 -14.50
CA PRO A 98 -23.10 25.44 -13.24
C PRO A 98 -21.99 24.65 -12.54
N LYS A 99 -21.53 25.16 -11.39
CA LYS A 99 -20.70 24.40 -10.45
C LYS A 99 -21.50 23.18 -10.03
N LYS A 100 -20.94 21.97 -10.21
CA LYS A 100 -21.46 20.72 -9.65
C LYS A 100 -21.90 20.97 -8.20
N PRO A 101 -23.10 20.52 -7.79
CA PRO A 101 -23.61 20.78 -6.46
C PRO A 101 -22.61 20.24 -5.43
N LYS A 102 -22.11 21.12 -4.56
CA LYS A 102 -21.37 20.70 -3.37
C LYS A 102 -22.39 19.96 -2.50
N SER A 103 -22.36 18.63 -2.54
CA SER A 103 -23.14 17.79 -1.64
C SER A 103 -22.85 18.21 -0.19
N GLU A 104 -23.89 18.42 0.60
CA GLU A 104 -23.75 18.67 2.03
C GLU A 104 -22.92 17.53 2.67
N PRO A 105 -22.04 17.84 3.65
CA PRO A 105 -21.23 16.82 4.29
C PRO A 105 -22.14 15.81 4.98
N ILE A 106 -22.14 14.58 4.50
CA ILE A 106 -22.82 13.46 5.16
C ILE A 106 -22.19 13.31 6.55
N PRO A 107 -22.96 13.31 7.66
CA PRO A 107 -22.40 13.15 9.00
C PRO A 107 -21.48 11.92 9.10
N GLY A 108 -20.23 12.15 9.51
CA GLY A 108 -19.20 11.10 9.57
C GLY A 108 -18.41 10.91 8.29
N PHE A 109 -18.71 11.60 7.18
CA PHE A 109 -17.90 11.62 5.96
C PHE A 109 -17.13 12.94 5.86
N VAL A 110 -15.85 12.89 5.50
CA VAL A 110 -15.01 14.09 5.33
C VAL A 110 -14.16 14.01 4.08
N THR A 111 -13.76 15.18 3.60
CA THR A 111 -12.58 15.33 2.74
C THR A 111 -11.48 15.98 3.55
N GLN A 112 -10.39 15.25 3.79
CA GLN A 112 -9.21 15.73 4.48
C GLN A 112 -8.05 15.84 3.49
N VAL A 113 -7.36 16.97 3.47
CA VAL A 113 -6.15 17.19 2.66
C VAL A 113 -5.03 17.57 3.61
N TRP A 114 -3.89 16.88 3.52
CA TRP A 114 -2.73 17.14 4.34
C TRP A 114 -1.73 18.06 3.63
N PRO A 115 -0.87 18.79 4.36
CA PRO A 115 0.13 19.68 3.76
C PRO A 115 1.13 18.99 2.81
N ASN A 116 1.33 17.69 2.97
CA ASN A 116 2.19 16.88 2.09
C ASN A 116 1.50 16.51 0.76
N GLY A 117 0.25 16.92 0.55
CA GLY A 117 -0.54 16.65 -0.65
C GLY A 117 -1.40 15.38 -0.58
N ASP A 118 -1.30 14.57 0.49
CA ASP A 118 -2.20 13.43 0.67
C ASP A 118 -3.65 13.90 0.80
N LYS A 119 -4.58 13.07 0.34
CA LYS A 119 -6.02 13.33 0.41
C LYS A 119 -6.76 12.10 0.87
N TYR A 120 -7.75 12.30 1.73
CA TYR A 120 -8.70 11.29 2.16
C TYR A 120 -10.12 11.76 1.92
N GLU A 121 -10.96 10.86 1.42
CA GLU A 121 -12.39 11.04 1.23
C GLU A 121 -13.11 9.82 1.79
N GLY A 122 -13.77 9.95 2.93
CA GLY A 122 -14.36 8.78 3.56
C GLY A 122 -14.91 9.01 4.95
N GLN A 123 -15.30 7.90 5.56
CA GLN A 123 -15.84 7.85 6.90
C GLN A 123 -14.76 8.14 7.96
N ILE A 124 -15.14 8.74 9.08
CA ILE A 124 -14.25 8.99 10.21
C ILE A 124 -14.86 8.56 11.53
N PHE A 125 -14.00 8.14 12.46
CA PHE A 125 -14.33 7.88 13.85
C PHE A 125 -13.26 8.49 14.75
N GLN A 126 -13.67 9.27 15.75
CA GLN A 126 -12.75 9.98 16.66
C GLN A 126 -11.63 10.74 15.92
N ASN A 127 -12.00 11.46 14.86
CA ASN A 127 -11.09 12.27 14.05
C ASN A 127 -9.97 11.47 13.33
N GLN A 128 -10.19 10.17 13.12
CA GLN A 128 -9.32 9.27 12.37
C GLN A 128 -10.11 8.60 11.24
N MET A 129 -9.42 8.25 10.14
CA MET A 129 -10.01 7.49 9.03
C MET A 129 -10.55 6.15 9.54
N HIS A 130 -11.81 5.85 9.26
CA HIS A 130 -12.48 4.65 9.76
C HIS A 130 -13.65 4.27 8.86
N GLY A 131 -13.96 2.99 8.69
CA GLY A 131 -15.00 2.55 7.75
C GLY A 131 -14.52 2.73 6.30
N ARG A 132 -15.44 2.91 5.36
CA ARG A 132 -15.10 3.01 3.94
C ARG A 132 -14.56 4.38 3.56
N GLY A 133 -13.52 4.40 2.75
CA GLY A 133 -12.98 5.63 2.18
C GLY A 133 -12.02 5.40 1.02
N ILE A 134 -11.53 6.52 0.50
CA ILE A 134 -10.52 6.60 -0.55
C ILE A 134 -9.38 7.44 0.01
N PHE A 135 -8.17 6.92 -0.06
CA PHE A 135 -6.94 7.65 0.25
C PHE A 135 -6.10 7.77 -1.01
N THR A 136 -5.77 9.00 -1.39
CA THR A 136 -4.88 9.32 -2.51
C THR A 136 -3.61 9.91 -1.92
N SER A 137 -2.49 9.22 -2.10
CA SER A 137 -1.21 9.75 -1.66
C SER A 137 -0.66 10.78 -2.64
N SER A 138 0.07 11.77 -2.13
CA SER A 138 0.88 12.66 -2.96
C SER A 138 1.99 11.93 -3.72
N GLN A 139 2.35 10.71 -3.30
CA GLN A 139 3.27 9.81 -4.00
C GLN A 139 2.59 8.97 -5.10
N GLY A 140 1.32 9.24 -5.42
CA GLY A 140 0.65 8.72 -6.61
C GLY A 140 -0.10 7.38 -6.45
N TYR A 141 -0.06 6.73 -5.28
CA TYR A 141 -0.90 5.56 -5.04
C TYR A 141 -2.30 5.96 -4.54
N VAL A 142 -3.28 5.08 -4.80
CA VAL A 142 -4.67 5.23 -4.37
C VAL A 142 -5.14 3.96 -3.68
N TYR A 143 -5.60 4.09 -2.45
CA TYR A 143 -6.33 3.04 -1.74
C TYR A 143 -7.82 3.34 -1.72
N THR A 144 -8.66 2.34 -1.98
CA THR A 144 -10.11 2.41 -1.84
C THR A 144 -10.57 1.19 -1.06
N GLY A 145 -11.17 1.38 0.11
CA GLY A 145 -11.56 0.26 0.95
C GLY A 145 -11.87 0.64 2.38
N GLU A 146 -11.76 -0.34 3.26
CA GLU A 146 -12.04 -0.22 4.68
C GLU A 146 -10.83 0.28 5.47
N PHE A 147 -11.10 1.19 6.42
CA PHE A 147 -10.13 1.76 7.32
C PHE A 147 -10.50 1.44 8.77
N LYS A 148 -9.48 1.27 9.60
CA LYS A 148 -9.62 1.19 11.05
C LYS A 148 -8.50 2.00 11.70
N TYR A 149 -8.87 3.04 12.43
CA TYR A 149 -7.95 3.93 13.16
C TYR A 149 -6.81 4.45 12.27
N GLY A 150 -7.16 4.99 11.11
CA GLY A 150 -6.21 5.63 10.21
C GLY A 150 -5.45 4.67 9.28
N LYS A 151 -5.77 3.37 9.25
CA LYS A 151 -5.05 2.40 8.41
C LYS A 151 -6.01 1.54 7.57
N PRO A 152 -5.60 1.10 6.37
CA PRO A 152 -6.26 0.01 5.65
C PRO A 152 -6.48 -1.20 6.55
N ASN A 153 -7.72 -1.65 6.68
CA ASN A 153 -8.11 -2.77 7.52
C ASN A 153 -9.48 -3.30 7.07
N GLY A 154 -9.54 -4.55 6.60
CA GLY A 154 -10.70 -5.11 5.92
C GLY A 154 -10.46 -5.26 4.41
N GLN A 155 -11.53 -5.27 3.61
CA GLN A 155 -11.40 -5.39 2.15
C GLN A 155 -11.02 -4.06 1.50
N GLY A 156 -10.18 -4.12 0.48
CA GLY A 156 -9.85 -2.93 -0.29
C GLY A 156 -9.13 -3.22 -1.60
N LYS A 157 -8.96 -2.16 -2.37
CA LYS A 157 -8.18 -2.10 -3.59
C LYS A 157 -7.09 -1.04 -3.44
N LEU A 158 -5.86 -1.40 -3.77
CA LEU A 158 -4.70 -0.52 -3.75
C LEU A 158 -4.11 -0.46 -5.16
N VAL A 159 -4.03 0.73 -5.73
CA VAL A 159 -3.41 1.00 -7.03
C VAL A 159 -2.15 1.82 -6.78
N TYR A 160 -1.01 1.30 -7.17
CA TYR A 160 0.27 1.96 -7.04
C TYR A 160 0.56 2.87 -8.25
N GLU A 161 1.38 3.89 -8.04
CA GLU A 161 1.86 4.81 -9.09
C GLU A 161 2.50 4.06 -10.27
N ASN A 162 3.22 2.97 -10.00
CA ASN A 162 3.88 2.15 -11.02
C ASN A 162 2.90 1.31 -11.86
N GLY A 163 1.60 1.34 -11.56
CA GLY A 163 0.55 0.55 -12.22
C GLY A 163 0.26 -0.80 -11.57
N ASP A 164 1.00 -1.21 -10.54
CA ASP A 164 0.67 -2.41 -9.78
C ASP A 164 -0.68 -2.22 -9.07
N GLN A 165 -1.45 -3.30 -8.93
CA GLN A 165 -2.74 -3.28 -8.27
C GLN A 165 -2.85 -4.47 -7.33
N TYR A 166 -3.44 -4.25 -6.17
CA TYR A 166 -3.89 -5.31 -5.28
C TYR A 166 -5.36 -5.13 -4.95
N GLU A 167 -6.08 -6.24 -4.88
CA GLU A 167 -7.45 -6.31 -4.38
C GLU A 167 -7.56 -7.49 -3.42
N GLY A 168 -8.02 -7.25 -2.20
CA GLY A 168 -8.14 -8.28 -1.18
C GLY A 168 -8.15 -7.72 0.23
N SER A 169 -7.79 -8.56 1.19
CA SER A 169 -7.86 -8.20 2.60
C SER A 169 -6.60 -7.48 3.09
N PHE A 170 -6.80 -6.58 4.04
CA PHE A 170 -5.76 -5.80 4.70
C PHE A 170 -5.91 -5.93 6.22
N VAL A 171 -4.77 -5.97 6.94
CA VAL A 171 -4.73 -5.76 8.39
C VAL A 171 -3.60 -4.81 8.71
N ASP A 172 -3.94 -3.69 9.34
CA ASP A 172 -2.97 -2.68 9.77
C ASP A 172 -2.01 -2.23 8.65
N ASP A 173 -2.56 -1.92 7.47
CA ASP A 173 -1.81 -1.49 6.27
C ASP A 173 -0.98 -2.61 5.57
N MET A 174 -1.15 -3.87 5.98
CA MET A 174 -0.48 -5.01 5.34
C MET A 174 -1.48 -5.86 4.55
N LEU A 175 -1.07 -6.36 3.39
CA LEU A 175 -1.81 -7.39 2.66
C LEU A 175 -1.90 -8.66 3.52
N GLN A 176 -3.10 -9.20 3.66
CA GLN A 176 -3.39 -10.38 4.49
C GLN A 176 -4.50 -11.22 3.87
N GLY A 177 -4.53 -12.50 4.22
CA GLY A 177 -5.59 -13.42 3.79
C GLY A 177 -5.65 -13.54 2.27
N THR A 178 -6.81 -13.81 1.72
CA THR A 178 -6.96 -13.98 0.27
C THR A 178 -6.94 -12.64 -0.47
N GLY A 179 -6.21 -12.60 -1.59
CA GLY A 179 -6.17 -11.45 -2.47
C GLY A 179 -5.69 -11.77 -3.87
N LYS A 180 -5.73 -10.76 -4.72
CA LYS A 180 -5.23 -10.78 -6.09
C LYS A 180 -4.30 -9.60 -6.29
N TYR A 181 -3.09 -9.88 -6.73
CA TYR A 181 -2.09 -8.89 -7.11
C TYR A 181 -1.88 -8.93 -8.62
N ILE A 182 -1.98 -7.78 -9.27
CA ILE A 182 -1.70 -7.59 -10.69
C ILE A 182 -0.49 -6.67 -10.77
N TYR A 183 0.60 -7.16 -11.33
CA TYR A 183 1.81 -6.39 -11.52
C TYR A 183 1.70 -5.60 -12.83
N ALA A 184 2.34 -4.43 -12.89
CA ALA A 184 2.32 -3.54 -14.05
C ALA A 184 2.93 -4.15 -15.33
N ASN A 185 3.69 -5.24 -15.20
CA ASN A 185 4.22 -6.03 -16.33
C ASN A 185 3.22 -7.05 -16.90
N GLY A 186 2.02 -7.18 -16.32
CA GLY A 186 1.01 -8.17 -16.70
C GLY A 186 1.06 -9.49 -15.92
N ASP A 187 2.09 -9.72 -15.09
CA ASP A 187 2.11 -10.85 -14.17
C ASP A 187 0.99 -10.70 -13.14
N ARG A 188 0.50 -11.82 -12.59
CA ARG A 188 -0.55 -11.79 -11.57
C ARG A 188 -0.38 -12.92 -10.57
N TYR A 189 -0.63 -12.63 -9.31
CA TYR A 189 -0.74 -13.63 -8.25
C TYR A 189 -2.16 -13.61 -7.69
N GLN A 190 -2.74 -14.77 -7.43
CA GLN A 190 -4.00 -14.91 -6.73
C GLN A 190 -3.87 -16.04 -5.71
N GLY A 191 -4.11 -15.73 -4.44
CA GLY A 191 -3.89 -16.68 -3.36
C GLY A 191 -3.90 -16.00 -2.01
N GLU A 192 -3.33 -16.65 -1.01
CA GLU A 192 -3.20 -16.08 0.32
C GLU A 192 -1.97 -15.15 0.41
N PHE A 193 -2.06 -14.20 1.32
CA PHE A 193 -1.04 -13.23 1.67
C PHE A 193 -0.85 -13.23 3.18
N GLN A 194 0.40 -13.08 3.61
CA GLN A 194 0.74 -12.85 5.00
C GLN A 194 1.84 -11.79 5.09
N ASN A 195 1.55 -10.68 5.78
CA ASN A 195 2.48 -9.56 5.97
C ASN A 195 3.07 -9.04 4.64
N ASP A 196 2.20 -8.75 3.67
CA ASP A 196 2.54 -8.30 2.31
C ASP A 196 3.17 -9.35 1.38
N LEU A 197 3.38 -10.58 1.84
CA LEU A 197 4.02 -11.66 1.06
C LEU A 197 3.01 -12.71 0.60
N PRO A 198 3.13 -13.25 -0.63
CA PRO A 198 2.47 -14.49 -1.02
C PRO A 198 2.68 -15.60 0.04
N HIS A 199 1.59 -16.23 0.43
CA HIS A 199 1.55 -17.29 1.42
C HIS A 199 0.45 -18.31 1.10
N GLY A 200 0.44 -19.45 1.79
CA GLY A 200 -0.64 -20.43 1.70
C GLY A 200 -0.85 -20.96 0.28
N GLN A 201 -2.08 -21.32 -0.08
CA GLN A 201 -2.38 -21.76 -1.44
C GLN A 201 -2.48 -20.57 -2.39
N GLY A 202 -1.84 -20.67 -3.56
CA GLY A 202 -1.84 -19.59 -4.52
C GLY A 202 -1.42 -19.99 -5.93
N VAL A 203 -1.79 -19.14 -6.88
CA VAL A 203 -1.49 -19.28 -8.30
C VAL A 203 -0.84 -18.00 -8.81
N TYR A 204 0.38 -18.14 -9.33
CA TYR A 204 1.12 -17.09 -10.03
C TYR A 204 1.06 -17.33 -11.53
N ILE A 205 0.63 -16.33 -12.30
CA ILE A 205 0.51 -16.40 -13.75
C ILE A 205 1.39 -15.29 -14.33
N LEU A 206 2.40 -15.68 -15.10
CA LEU A 206 3.26 -14.76 -15.82
C LEU A 206 2.50 -14.14 -17.00
N ALA A 207 2.93 -12.95 -17.43
CA ALA A 207 2.36 -12.25 -18.58
C ALA A 207 2.41 -13.07 -19.89
N ASN A 208 3.35 -14.01 -19.99
CA ASN A 208 3.46 -14.94 -21.12
C ASN A 208 2.49 -16.14 -21.06
N GLY A 209 1.68 -16.25 -20.00
CA GLY A 209 0.69 -17.31 -19.80
C GLY A 209 1.15 -18.49 -18.94
N ASN A 210 2.44 -18.61 -18.64
CA ASN A 210 2.93 -19.66 -17.75
C ASN A 210 2.30 -19.53 -16.37
N THR A 211 1.86 -20.66 -15.80
CA THR A 211 1.11 -20.71 -14.55
C THR A 211 1.81 -21.61 -13.54
N TYR A 212 1.87 -21.16 -12.30
CA TYR A 212 2.49 -21.85 -11.17
C TYR A 212 1.51 -21.85 -10.01
N SER A 213 1.03 -23.02 -9.65
CA SER A 213 0.05 -23.21 -8.59
C SER A 213 0.65 -24.09 -7.50
N GLY A 214 0.46 -23.74 -6.23
CA GLY A 214 0.96 -24.55 -5.14
C GLY A 214 0.99 -23.83 -3.81
N LEU A 215 1.81 -24.35 -2.91
CA LEU A 215 2.01 -23.80 -1.57
C LEU A 215 3.10 -22.71 -1.60
N TRP A 216 2.77 -21.53 -1.08
CA TRP A 216 3.67 -20.39 -0.97
C TRP A 216 4.06 -20.14 0.48
N GLU A 217 5.35 -19.92 0.73
CA GLU A 217 5.85 -19.51 2.04
C GLU A 217 6.82 -18.35 1.89
N LYS A 218 6.59 -17.28 2.66
CA LYS A 218 7.44 -16.08 2.68
C LYS A 218 7.71 -15.56 1.25
N GLY A 219 6.69 -15.54 0.41
CA GLY A 219 6.76 -15.04 -0.96
C GLY A 219 7.26 -16.03 -2.01
N GLY A 220 7.81 -17.19 -1.64
CA GLY A 220 8.31 -18.18 -2.59
C GLY A 220 7.39 -19.40 -2.71
N LEU A 221 7.31 -19.98 -3.91
CA LEU A 221 6.65 -21.27 -4.15
C LEU A 221 7.50 -22.40 -3.55
N ILE A 222 6.87 -23.30 -2.81
CA ILE A 222 7.51 -24.41 -2.09
C ILE A 222 7.23 -25.77 -2.76
N SER A 223 5.99 -26.01 -3.21
CA SER A 223 5.56 -27.29 -3.79
C SER A 223 4.35 -27.14 -4.70
#